data_AF-A0BJN2-F1
#
_entry.id   AF-A0BJN2-F1
#
_cell.length_a   1.000
_cell.length_b   1.000
_cell.length_c   1.000
_cell.angle_alpha   90.00
_cell.angle_beta   90.00
_cell.angle_gamma   90.00
#
_symmetry.space_group_name_H-M   'P 1'
#
loop_
_entity.id
_entity.type
_entity.pdbx_description
1 polymer ?
#
loop_
_entity_poly.entity_id
_entity_poly.type
_entity_poly.pdbx_seq_one_letter_code
_entity_poly.pdbx_strand_id
1 'polypeptide(L)'
;MNKEGPGFLYKVYSILEHQDYDDIVSWNDNGDRFDVKDINIFQNYILPNYFKHSNYSSFVRQLNIYDFHKTEKYSFKHKLFRRNQKELLPQIKRKVNDQIIVLPSIEQINQQLSILTLRNQELESLFKYLIQQSDKLQKENAYLWQELCKLKQKNDHQQETMFDWLTNNITAESLFRILEKSITKKDLIKLVSRVFGQDQQNKKIKTDYII
;
A
#
# COMPACT_ATOMS: atom_id res chain seq x y z
N MET A 1 38.07 -20.86 16.31
CA MET A 1 37.86 -20.58 17.76
C MET A 1 38.27 -19.12 17.99
N ASN A 2 37.50 -18.14 18.47
CA ASN A 2 36.13 -18.01 18.99
C ASN A 2 35.54 -16.74 18.37
N LYS A 3 34.36 -16.78 17.76
CA LYS A 3 33.66 -15.59 17.28
C LYS A 3 32.24 -15.62 17.84
N GLU A 4 31.96 -14.64 18.71
CA GLU A 4 30.65 -14.33 19.33
C GLU A 4 30.26 -15.11 20.60
N GLY A 5 31.22 -15.24 21.53
CA GLY A 5 30.93 -15.29 22.97
C GLY A 5 30.77 -13.87 23.58
N PRO A 6 30.78 -13.70 24.92
CA PRO A 6 30.35 -12.53 25.75
C PRO A 6 30.60 -11.08 25.28
N GLY A 7 31.39 -10.85 24.24
CA GLY A 7 31.81 -9.54 23.75
C GLY A 7 30.66 -8.62 23.29
N PHE A 8 29.52 -9.13 22.83
CA PHE A 8 28.36 -8.27 22.53
C PHE A 8 27.89 -7.55 23.80
N LEU A 9 27.63 -8.29 24.87
CA LEU A 9 27.14 -7.76 26.13
C LEU A 9 28.13 -6.78 26.78
N TYR A 10 29.43 -7.12 26.74
CA TYR A 10 30.47 -6.21 27.22
C TYR A 10 30.51 -4.90 26.43
N LYS A 11 30.32 -4.94 25.10
CA LYS A 11 30.27 -3.72 24.28
C LYS A 11 29.05 -2.87 24.59
N VAL A 12 27.87 -3.48 24.72
CA VAL A 12 26.65 -2.75 25.12
C VAL A 12 26.85 -2.12 26.49
N TYR A 13 27.41 -2.87 27.44
CA TYR A 13 27.70 -2.36 28.77
C TYR A 13 28.68 -1.18 28.74
N SER A 14 29.76 -1.28 27.95
CA SER A 14 30.72 -0.18 27.78
C SER A 14 30.10 1.05 27.11
N ILE A 15 29.23 0.90 26.12
CA ILE A 15 28.48 2.02 25.53
C ILE A 15 27.70 2.76 26.62
N LEU A 16 27.05 2.03 27.52
CA LEU A 16 26.26 2.58 28.62
C LEU A 16 27.09 3.15 29.79
N GLU A 17 28.41 2.92 29.80
CA GLU A 17 29.33 3.52 30.79
C GLU A 17 29.90 4.87 30.30
N HIS A 18 29.78 5.18 29.01
CA HIS A 18 30.27 6.45 28.45
C HIS A 18 29.25 7.57 28.66
N GLN A 19 29.60 8.53 29.53
CA GLN A 19 28.77 9.69 29.84
C GLN A 19 28.44 10.54 28.60
N ASP A 20 29.33 10.60 27.62
CA ASP A 20 29.12 11.33 26.36
C ASP A 20 27.92 10.80 25.55
N TYR A 21 27.46 9.57 25.83
CA TYR A 21 26.32 8.97 25.15
C TYR A 21 25.03 9.04 25.95
N ASP A 22 25.01 9.62 27.16
CA ASP A 22 23.85 9.56 28.06
C ASP A 22 22.57 10.18 27.44
N ASP A 23 22.73 11.17 26.57
CA ASP A 23 21.63 11.80 25.82
C ASP A 23 21.06 10.93 24.68
N ILE A 24 21.82 9.93 24.23
CA ILE A 24 21.48 9.05 23.11
C ILE A 24 21.06 7.67 23.62
N VAL A 25 21.79 7.12 24.59
CA VAL A 25 21.58 5.80 25.18
C VAL A 25 22.11 5.78 26.62
N SER A 26 21.26 5.47 27.60
CA SER A 26 21.65 5.49 29.02
C SER A 26 20.87 4.48 29.86
N TRP A 27 21.40 4.19 31.04
CA TRP A 27 20.66 3.50 32.09
C TRP A 27 19.48 4.33 32.60
N ASN A 28 18.43 3.66 33.04
CA ASN A 28 17.40 4.29 33.87
C ASN A 28 17.94 4.55 35.29
N ASP A 29 17.20 5.32 36.08
CA ASP A 29 17.59 5.70 37.46
C ASP A 29 17.84 4.49 38.36
N ASN A 30 17.05 3.42 38.18
CA ASN A 30 17.18 2.17 38.95
C ASN A 30 18.35 1.28 38.49
N GLY A 31 18.95 1.56 37.33
CA GLY A 31 20.06 0.79 36.76
C GLY A 31 19.70 -0.63 36.32
N ASP A 32 18.43 -0.97 36.15
CA ASP A 32 17.94 -2.29 35.76
C ASP A 32 17.44 -2.37 34.30
N ARG A 33 17.45 -1.22 33.61
CA ARG A 33 17.02 -1.04 32.23
C ARG A 33 17.91 0.00 31.56
N PHE A 34 18.08 -0.11 30.24
CA PHE A 34 18.63 0.98 29.46
C PHE A 34 17.66 1.40 28.34
N ASP A 35 17.75 2.67 27.98
CA ASP A 35 16.85 3.36 27.06
C ASP A 35 17.66 3.95 25.90
N VAL A 36 17.25 3.65 24.66
CA VAL A 36 17.80 4.29 23.45
C VAL A 36 16.90 5.47 23.09
N LYS A 37 17.36 6.68 23.44
CA LYS A 37 16.61 7.94 23.30
C LYS A 37 16.56 8.42 21.85
N ASP A 38 17.67 8.33 21.12
CA ASP A 38 17.76 8.67 19.69
C ASP A 38 18.35 7.51 18.88
N ILE A 39 17.49 6.80 18.15
CA ILE A 39 17.90 5.67 17.31
C ILE A 39 18.77 6.13 16.15
N ASN A 40 18.48 7.28 15.53
CA ASN A 40 19.21 7.71 14.34
C ASN A 40 20.66 8.02 14.69
N ILE A 41 20.88 8.72 15.80
CA ILE A 41 22.23 9.03 16.28
C ILE A 41 22.92 7.75 16.76
N PHE A 42 22.22 6.92 17.56
CA PHE A 42 22.77 5.64 18.02
C PHE A 42 23.22 4.75 16.86
N GLN A 43 22.40 4.66 15.81
CA GLN A 43 22.66 3.83 14.63
C GLN A 43 23.86 4.31 13.81
N ASN A 44 23.97 5.62 13.58
CA ASN A 44 24.96 6.17 12.65
C ASN A 44 26.28 6.55 13.31
N TYR A 45 26.28 6.88 14.60
CA TYR A 45 27.47 7.37 15.31
C TYR A 45 28.01 6.38 16.35
N ILE A 46 27.15 5.64 17.04
CA ILE A 46 27.60 4.73 18.11
C ILE A 46 27.82 3.32 17.58
N LEU A 47 26.83 2.71 16.91
CA LEU A 47 26.93 1.32 16.47
C LEU A 47 28.18 1.01 15.60
N PRO A 48 28.60 1.86 14.64
CA PRO A 48 29.79 1.61 13.84
C PRO A 48 31.11 1.58 14.63
N ASN A 49 31.16 2.28 15.76
CA ASN A 49 32.36 2.34 16.61
C ASN A 49 32.54 1.07 17.45
N TYR A 50 31.45 0.35 17.76
CA TYR A 50 31.48 -0.85 18.60
C TYR A 50 31.22 -2.15 17.82
N PHE A 51 30.49 -2.08 16.71
CA PHE A 51 30.05 -3.22 15.91
C PHE A 51 30.42 -3.05 14.43
N LYS A 52 30.51 -4.17 13.71
CA LYS A 52 30.86 -4.17 12.26
C LYS A 52 29.69 -3.80 11.34
N HIS A 53 28.62 -3.24 11.91
CA HIS A 53 27.43 -2.80 11.20
C HIS A 53 26.84 -1.60 11.93
N SER A 54 26.18 -0.71 11.20
CA SER A 54 25.38 0.36 11.78
C SER A 54 23.96 -0.09 12.12
N ASN A 55 23.42 -1.15 11.52
CA ASN A 55 21.98 -1.45 11.58
C ASN A 55 21.42 -1.70 13.00
N TYR A 56 20.43 -0.90 13.42
CA TYR A 56 19.75 -1.02 14.71
C TYR A 56 18.99 -2.34 14.86
N SER A 57 18.37 -2.85 13.78
CA SER A 57 17.66 -4.13 13.80
C SER A 57 18.60 -5.30 14.12
N SER A 58 19.85 -5.26 13.65
CA SER A 58 20.86 -6.26 13.99
C SER A 58 21.24 -6.20 15.47
N PHE A 59 21.33 -4.99 16.04
CA PHE A 59 21.55 -4.79 17.47
C PHE A 59 20.38 -5.35 18.31
N VAL A 60 19.13 -5.04 17.93
CA VAL A 60 17.93 -5.59 18.60
C VAL A 60 17.87 -7.11 18.49
N ARG A 61 18.23 -7.68 17.34
CA ARG A 61 18.31 -9.14 17.18
C ARG A 61 19.28 -9.76 18.16
N GLN A 62 20.46 -9.16 18.35
CA GLN A 62 21.45 -9.65 19.32
C GLN A 62 20.90 -9.56 20.75
N LEU A 63 20.23 -8.45 21.13
CA LEU A 63 19.54 -8.35 22.42
C LEU A 63 18.53 -9.49 22.64
N ASN A 64 17.70 -9.79 21.64
CA ASN A 64 16.72 -10.88 21.72
C ASN A 64 17.37 -12.27 21.91
N ILE A 65 18.51 -12.51 21.26
CA ILE A 65 19.30 -13.74 21.41
C ILE A 65 19.78 -13.92 22.85
N TYR A 66 20.04 -12.84 23.58
CA TYR A 66 20.42 -12.86 25.00
C TYR A 66 19.23 -12.63 25.95
N ASP A 67 18.00 -12.85 25.49
CA ASP A 67 16.77 -12.75 26.30
C ASP A 67 16.48 -11.36 26.90
N PHE A 68 16.95 -10.29 26.25
CA PHE A 68 16.53 -8.95 26.65
C PHE A 68 15.07 -8.74 26.28
N HIS A 69 14.32 -8.17 27.22
CA HIS A 69 12.90 -7.90 27.05
C HIS A 69 12.70 -6.41 26.81
N LYS A 70 11.91 -6.10 25.77
CA LYS A 70 11.43 -4.75 25.54
C LYS A 70 10.39 -4.39 26.59
N THR A 71 10.53 -3.23 27.21
CA THR A 71 9.61 -2.75 28.27
C THR A 71 8.77 -1.57 27.77
N GLU A 72 9.44 -0.55 27.27
CA GLU A 72 8.85 0.68 26.70
C GLU A 72 9.38 0.91 25.27
N LYS A 73 9.12 2.09 24.71
CA LYS A 73 9.58 2.47 23.37
C LYS A 73 11.12 2.61 23.37
N TYR A 74 11.78 1.60 22.83
CA TYR A 74 13.25 1.50 22.68
C TYR A 74 14.00 1.30 24.00
N SER A 75 13.32 0.68 24.96
CA SER A 75 13.83 0.36 26.28
C SER A 75 13.99 -1.14 26.46
N PHE A 76 15.13 -1.58 26.98
CA PHE A 76 15.47 -2.99 27.11
C PHE A 76 15.94 -3.31 28.53
N LYS A 77 15.45 -4.43 29.08
CA LYS A 77 15.89 -4.94 30.38
C LYS A 77 16.30 -6.40 30.29
N HIS A 78 17.21 -6.81 31.17
CA HIS A 78 17.53 -8.20 31.43
C HIS A 78 17.87 -8.38 32.92
N LYS A 79 17.43 -9.48 33.54
CA LYS A 79 17.52 -9.68 35.00
C LYS A 79 18.94 -9.52 35.56
N LEU A 80 19.92 -9.98 34.77
CA LEU A 80 21.35 -10.00 35.11
C LEU A 80 22.17 -8.91 34.39
N PHE A 81 21.52 -8.01 33.63
CA PHE A 81 22.21 -6.88 32.99
C PHE A 81 21.86 -5.60 33.74
N ARG A 82 22.72 -5.21 34.69
CA ARG A 82 22.46 -4.09 35.61
C ARG A 82 23.66 -3.17 35.73
N ARG A 83 23.39 -1.87 35.95
CA ARG A 83 24.42 -0.86 36.19
C ARG A 83 25.26 -1.24 37.41
N ASN A 84 26.58 -1.07 37.29
CA ASN A 84 27.59 -1.41 38.30
C ASN A 84 27.71 -2.91 38.66
N GLN A 85 27.13 -3.81 37.86
CA GLN A 85 27.20 -5.27 38.07
C GLN A 85 27.73 -6.01 36.84
N LYS A 86 28.91 -5.60 36.38
CA LYS A 86 29.56 -6.11 35.16
C LYS A 86 29.96 -7.60 35.29
N GLU A 87 30.18 -8.06 36.50
CA GLU A 87 30.49 -9.44 36.88
C GLU A 87 29.34 -10.42 36.61
N LEU A 88 28.11 -9.93 36.43
CA LEU A 88 26.95 -10.76 36.08
C LEU A 88 26.84 -11.06 34.58
N LEU A 89 27.55 -10.30 33.72
CA LEU A 89 27.48 -10.47 32.26
C LEU A 89 27.82 -11.89 31.77
N PRO A 90 28.82 -12.61 32.32
CA PRO A 90 29.10 -14.00 31.95
C PRO A 90 27.95 -14.98 32.22
N GLN A 91 27.05 -14.64 33.14
CA GLN A 91 25.90 -15.49 33.49
C GLN A 91 24.75 -15.35 32.50
N ILE A 92 24.77 -14.31 31.65
CA ILE A 92 23.78 -14.11 30.59
C ILE A 92 24.10 -15.08 29.46
N LYS A 93 23.35 -16.18 29.42
CA LYS A 93 23.47 -17.18 28.37
C LYS A 93 22.66 -16.77 27.16
N ARG A 94 23.26 -16.99 25.99
CA ARG A 94 22.52 -16.97 24.73
C ARG A 94 21.37 -17.98 24.83
N LYS A 95 20.17 -17.58 24.41
CA LYS A 95 19.09 -18.51 24.10
C LYS A 95 19.64 -19.52 23.10
N VAL A 96 19.89 -20.73 23.57
CA VAL A 96 19.92 -21.88 22.69
C VAL A 96 18.48 -21.98 22.21
N ASN A 97 18.26 -21.92 20.91
CA ASN A 97 16.99 -22.40 20.39
C ASN A 97 16.98 -23.91 20.66
N ASP A 98 16.62 -24.30 21.88
CA ASP A 98 16.25 -25.67 22.27
C ASP A 98 14.89 -26.03 21.67
N GLN A 99 14.58 -25.50 20.49
CA GLN A 99 13.90 -26.34 19.54
C GLN A 99 14.89 -27.46 19.22
N ILE A 100 14.86 -28.52 20.05
CA ILE A 100 14.83 -29.85 19.45
C ILE A 100 13.90 -29.67 18.27
N ILE A 101 14.41 -29.79 17.06
CA ILE A 101 13.55 -29.86 15.89
C ILE A 101 12.77 -31.16 16.13
N VAL A 102 11.64 -31.05 16.82
CA VAL A 102 10.63 -32.08 16.86
C VAL A 102 10.07 -32.02 15.46
N LEU A 103 10.75 -32.71 14.54
CA LEU A 103 10.24 -32.90 13.20
C LEU A 103 8.85 -33.50 13.38
N PRO A 104 7.81 -32.90 12.78
CA PRO A 104 6.50 -33.52 12.78
C PRO A 104 6.65 -34.95 12.28
N SER A 105 5.93 -35.90 12.89
CA SER A 105 5.99 -37.27 12.40
C SER A 105 5.53 -37.30 10.93
N ILE A 106 6.04 -38.27 10.16
CA ILE A 106 5.63 -38.46 8.75
C ILE A 106 4.09 -38.52 8.65
N GLU A 107 3.43 -39.09 9.66
CA GLU A 107 1.98 -39.19 9.75
C GLU A 107 1.30 -37.81 9.94
N GLN A 108 1.86 -36.94 10.78
CA GLN A 108 1.38 -35.56 10.94
C GLN A 108 1.57 -34.74 9.65
N ILE A 109 2.69 -34.92 8.96
CA ILE A 109 2.95 -34.27 7.67
C ILE A 109 1.93 -34.73 6.63
N ASN A 110 1.68 -36.04 6.54
CA ASN A 110 0.70 -36.60 5.60
C ASN A 110 -0.73 -36.13 5.88
N GLN A 111 -1.10 -35.98 7.16
CA GLN A 111 -2.40 -35.39 7.53
C GLN A 111 -2.51 -33.92 7.13
N GLN A 112 -1.44 -33.13 7.30
CA GLN A 112 -1.45 -31.75 6.84
C GLN A 112 -1.50 -31.66 5.31
N LEU A 113 -0.76 -32.52 4.61
CA LEU A 113 -0.77 -32.59 3.15
C LEU A 113 -2.16 -32.97 2.61
N SER A 114 -2.88 -33.89 3.26
CA SER A 114 -4.23 -34.27 2.83
C SER A 114 -5.23 -33.11 2.99
N ILE A 115 -5.17 -32.39 4.11
CA ILE A 115 -6.01 -31.20 4.36
C ILE A 115 -5.70 -30.11 3.34
N LEU A 116 -4.42 -29.84 3.08
CA LEU A 116 -4.00 -28.84 2.08
C LEU A 116 -4.43 -29.24 0.67
N THR A 117 -4.32 -30.52 0.32
CA THR A 117 -4.78 -31.04 -0.96
C THR A 117 -6.29 -30.81 -1.14
N LEU A 118 -7.10 -31.12 -0.12
CA LEU A 118 -8.54 -30.91 -0.18
C LEU A 118 -8.91 -29.43 -0.33
N ARG A 119 -8.28 -28.55 0.47
CA ARG A 119 -8.51 -27.09 0.36
C ARG A 119 -8.11 -26.54 -1.00
N ASN A 120 -7.02 -27.03 -1.58
CA ASN A 120 -6.60 -26.61 -2.91
C ASN A 120 -7.60 -27.05 -3.98
N GLN A 121 -8.16 -28.26 -3.89
CA GLN A 121 -9.21 -28.71 -4.79
C GLN A 121 -10.49 -27.86 -4.67
N GLU A 122 -10.90 -27.50 -3.44
CA GLU A 122 -12.03 -26.60 -3.21
C GLU A 122 -11.78 -25.22 -3.83
N LEU A 123 -10.57 -24.66 -3.64
CA LEU A 123 -10.19 -23.39 -4.24
C LEU A 123 -10.22 -23.45 -5.76
N GLU A 124 -9.68 -24.50 -6.38
CA GLU A 124 -9.73 -24.70 -7.83
C GLU A 124 -11.18 -24.73 -8.35
N SER A 125 -12.08 -25.40 -7.62
CA SER A 125 -13.50 -25.45 -7.98
C SER A 125 -14.16 -24.07 -7.92
N LEU A 126 -13.83 -23.26 -6.90
CA LEU A 126 -14.34 -21.90 -6.75
C LEU A 126 -13.77 -20.96 -7.82
N PHE A 127 -12.49 -21.07 -8.13
CA PHE A 127 -11.88 -20.28 -9.21
C PHE A 127 -12.54 -20.57 -10.56
N LYS A 128 -12.78 -21.85 -10.87
CA LYS A 128 -13.48 -22.25 -12.09
C LYS A 128 -14.90 -21.63 -12.15
N TYR A 129 -15.63 -21.66 -11.04
CA TYR A 129 -16.95 -21.04 -10.95
C TYR A 129 -16.90 -19.52 -11.17
N LEU A 130 -15.96 -18.83 -10.53
CA LEU A 130 -15.81 -17.37 -10.67
C LEU A 130 -15.47 -16.96 -12.10
N ILE A 131 -14.58 -17.70 -12.77
CA ILE A 131 -14.27 -17.48 -14.19
C ILE A 131 -15.55 -17.63 -15.03
N GLN A 132 -16.34 -18.67 -14.78
CA GLN A 132 -17.61 -18.88 -15.50
C GLN A 132 -18.61 -17.72 -15.28
N GLN A 133 -18.71 -17.18 -14.06
CA GLN A 133 -19.56 -16.02 -13.79
C GLN A 133 -19.04 -14.75 -14.48
N SER A 134 -17.72 -14.53 -14.47
CA SER A 134 -17.09 -13.42 -15.16
C SER A 134 -17.38 -13.47 -16.67
N ASP A 135 -17.21 -14.63 -17.30
CA ASP A 135 -17.49 -14.83 -18.73
C ASP A 135 -18.95 -14.57 -19.06
N LYS A 136 -19.88 -14.99 -18.18
CA LYS A 136 -21.31 -14.73 -18.35
C LYS A 136 -21.61 -13.23 -18.32
N LEU A 137 -21.10 -12.53 -17.30
CA LEU A 137 -21.29 -11.08 -17.16
C LEU A 137 -20.67 -10.30 -18.33
N GLN A 138 -19.49 -10.72 -18.81
CA GLN A 138 -18.86 -10.10 -19.98
C GLN A 138 -19.72 -10.26 -21.25
N LYS A 139 -20.33 -11.43 -21.46
CA LYS A 139 -21.25 -11.66 -22.58
C LYS A 139 -22.51 -10.80 -22.45
N GLU A 140 -23.10 -10.73 -21.27
CA GLU A 140 -24.27 -9.88 -21.01
C GLU A 140 -23.95 -8.40 -21.24
N ASN A 141 -22.83 -7.91 -20.72
CA ASN A 141 -22.37 -6.55 -20.94
C ASN A 141 -22.12 -6.25 -22.42
N ALA A 142 -21.50 -7.17 -23.16
CA ALA A 142 -21.27 -7.02 -24.60
C ALA A 142 -22.59 -6.95 -25.38
N TYR A 143 -23.55 -7.80 -25.02
CA TYR A 143 -24.89 -7.81 -25.62
C TYR A 143 -25.62 -6.48 -25.37
N LEU A 144 -25.63 -6.01 -24.11
CA LEU A 144 -26.25 -4.74 -23.75
C LEU A 144 -25.59 -3.56 -24.49
N TRP A 145 -24.27 -3.56 -24.61
CA TRP A 145 -23.55 -2.55 -25.38
C TRP A 145 -23.95 -2.54 -26.85
N GLN A 146 -24.10 -3.72 -27.46
CA GLN A 146 -24.57 -3.85 -28.83
C GLN A 146 -25.99 -3.26 -28.99
N GLU A 147 -26.88 -3.55 -28.04
CA GLU A 147 -28.24 -3.04 -28.09
C GLU A 147 -28.31 -1.51 -27.90
N LEU A 148 -27.50 -0.97 -26.99
CA LEU A 148 -27.35 0.48 -26.83
C LEU A 148 -26.86 1.16 -28.11
N CYS A 149 -25.88 0.57 -28.82
CA CYS A 149 -25.40 1.09 -30.09
C CYS A 149 -26.52 1.15 -31.15
N LYS A 150 -27.34 0.09 -31.27
CA LYS A 150 -28.47 0.07 -32.21
C LYS A 150 -29.51 1.14 -31.88
N LEU A 151 -29.87 1.27 -30.61
CA LEU A 151 -30.84 2.26 -30.16
C LEU A 151 -30.32 3.68 -30.41
N LYS A 152 -29.05 3.93 -30.12
CA LYS A 152 -28.40 5.21 -30.41
C LYS A 152 -28.42 5.52 -31.90
N GLN A 153 -28.02 4.58 -32.76
CA GLN A 153 -28.05 4.76 -34.21
C GLN A 153 -29.46 5.06 -34.73
N LYS A 154 -30.48 4.34 -34.22
CA LYS A 154 -31.87 4.59 -34.59
C LYS A 154 -32.34 5.97 -34.15
N ASN A 155 -31.99 6.39 -32.94
CA ASN A 155 -32.28 7.73 -32.44
C ASN A 155 -31.60 8.81 -33.28
N ASP A 156 -30.31 8.64 -33.59
CA ASP A 156 -29.54 9.60 -34.39
C ASP A 156 -30.14 9.71 -35.81
N HIS A 157 -30.51 8.57 -36.42
CA HIS A 157 -31.21 8.55 -37.71
C HIS A 157 -32.59 9.23 -37.65
N GLN A 158 -33.35 9.02 -36.57
CA GLN A 158 -34.64 9.70 -36.36
C GLN A 158 -34.45 11.21 -36.19
N GLN A 159 -33.39 11.64 -35.51
CA GLN A 159 -33.07 13.06 -35.37
C GLN A 159 -32.67 13.66 -36.71
N GLU A 160 -31.80 13.01 -37.49
CA GLU A 160 -31.39 13.46 -38.84
C GLU A 160 -32.61 13.59 -39.77
N THR A 161 -33.45 12.56 -39.85
CA THR A 161 -34.65 12.60 -40.69
C THR A 161 -35.65 13.67 -40.25
N MET A 162 -35.79 13.89 -38.93
CA MET A 162 -36.59 15.00 -38.41
C MET A 162 -35.98 16.35 -38.78
N PHE A 163 -34.66 16.52 -38.64
CA PHE A 163 -33.96 17.74 -39.03
C PHE A 163 -34.10 18.02 -40.53
N ASP A 164 -33.88 17.02 -41.39
CA ASP A 164 -34.05 17.14 -42.83
C ASP A 164 -35.49 17.46 -43.22
N TRP A 165 -36.46 16.86 -42.53
CA TRP A 165 -37.87 17.19 -42.77
C TRP A 165 -38.18 18.64 -42.39
N LEU A 166 -37.71 19.11 -41.23
CA LEU A 166 -37.92 20.47 -40.74
C LEU A 166 -37.27 21.52 -41.66
N THR A 167 -36.05 21.28 -42.12
CA THR A 167 -35.31 22.22 -42.97
C THR A 167 -35.90 22.34 -44.37
N ASN A 168 -36.46 21.25 -44.90
CA ASN A 168 -37.04 21.23 -46.25
C ASN A 168 -38.52 21.64 -46.30
N ASN A 169 -39.28 21.49 -45.20
CA ASN A 169 -40.74 21.70 -45.20
C ASN A 169 -41.22 22.86 -44.33
N ILE A 170 -40.34 23.52 -43.58
CA ILE A 170 -40.71 24.67 -42.75
C ILE A 170 -39.83 25.87 -43.11
N THR A 171 -40.46 27.01 -43.43
CA THR A 171 -39.72 28.26 -43.66
C THR A 171 -39.01 28.69 -42.38
N ALA A 172 -37.83 29.31 -42.51
CA ALA A 172 -37.06 29.82 -41.37
C ALA A 172 -37.89 30.72 -40.44
N GLU A 173 -38.82 31.49 -41.03
CA GLU A 173 -39.73 32.40 -40.33
C GLU A 173 -40.78 31.65 -39.49
N SER A 174 -41.26 30.51 -39.98
CA SER A 174 -42.21 29.65 -39.26
C SER A 174 -41.52 28.85 -38.15
N LEU A 175 -40.29 28.35 -38.40
CA LEU A 175 -39.44 27.72 -37.37
C LEU A 175 -39.13 28.70 -36.23
N PHE A 176 -38.79 29.96 -36.56
CA PHE A 176 -38.51 31.00 -35.58
C PHE A 176 -39.71 31.25 -34.66
N ARG A 177 -40.93 31.33 -35.23
CA ARG A 177 -42.18 31.48 -34.45
C ARG A 177 -42.49 30.27 -33.55
N ILE A 178 -42.17 29.05 -33.98
CA ILE A 178 -42.36 27.83 -33.18
C ILE A 178 -41.37 27.81 -32.01
N LEU A 179 -40.09 28.08 -32.27
CA LEU A 179 -39.05 28.12 -31.23
C LEU A 179 -39.30 29.26 -30.23
N GLU A 180 -39.76 30.42 -30.70
CA GLU A 180 -40.14 31.57 -29.86
C GLU A 180 -41.29 31.24 -28.89
N LYS A 181 -42.19 30.32 -29.27
CA LYS A 181 -43.27 29.82 -28.40
C LYS A 181 -42.85 28.67 -27.48
N SER A 182 -41.82 27.90 -27.84
CA SER A 182 -41.49 26.62 -27.19
C SER A 182 -40.28 26.68 -26.26
N ILE A 183 -39.43 27.70 -26.40
CA ILE A 183 -38.18 27.86 -25.64
C ILE A 183 -38.19 29.24 -24.98
N THR A 184 -37.84 29.29 -23.69
CA THR A 184 -37.63 30.56 -22.98
C THR A 184 -36.60 31.42 -23.70
N LYS A 185 -36.87 32.72 -23.89
CA LYS A 185 -36.00 33.68 -24.61
C LYS A 185 -34.51 33.56 -24.25
N LYS A 186 -34.20 33.21 -23.00
CA LYS A 186 -32.85 32.99 -22.47
C LYS A 186 -32.13 31.77 -23.07
N ASP A 187 -32.83 30.68 -23.32
CA ASP A 187 -32.26 29.45 -23.88
C ASP A 187 -32.15 29.52 -25.39
N LEU A 188 -33.07 30.25 -26.05
CA LEU A 188 -32.94 30.65 -27.45
C LEU A 188 -31.67 31.46 -27.69
N ILE A 189 -31.40 32.46 -26.85
CA ILE A 189 -30.17 33.26 -26.92
C ILE A 189 -28.93 32.39 -26.74
N LYS A 190 -28.91 31.47 -25.77
CA LYS A 190 -27.78 30.54 -25.59
C LYS A 190 -27.56 29.64 -26.80
N LEU A 191 -28.61 29.17 -27.43
CA LEU A 191 -28.54 28.27 -28.59
C LEU A 191 -28.05 29.02 -29.83
N VAL A 192 -28.56 30.22 -30.09
CA VAL A 192 -28.07 31.13 -31.14
C VAL A 192 -26.61 31.52 -30.89
N SER A 193 -26.23 31.89 -29.66
CA SER A 193 -24.83 32.19 -29.33
C SER A 193 -23.91 30.97 -29.49
N ARG A 194 -24.42 29.75 -29.33
CA ARG A 194 -23.62 28.53 -29.51
C ARG A 194 -23.49 28.12 -30.98
N VAL A 195 -24.51 28.35 -31.79
CA VAL A 195 -24.51 28.05 -33.24
C VAL A 195 -23.70 29.12 -34.01
N PHE A 196 -23.91 30.40 -33.70
CA PHE A 196 -23.26 31.53 -34.41
C PHE A 196 -21.98 32.03 -33.71
N GLY A 197 -21.73 31.66 -32.46
CA GLY A 197 -20.51 32.05 -31.73
C GLY A 197 -19.31 31.10 -31.92
N GLN A 198 -19.51 29.94 -32.58
CA GLN A 198 -18.43 28.99 -32.88
C GLN A 198 -17.52 29.47 -34.04
N ASP A 199 -17.97 30.40 -34.88
CA ASP A 199 -17.19 30.90 -36.03
C ASP A 199 -15.94 31.70 -35.63
N GLN A 200 -15.92 32.28 -34.42
CA GLN A 200 -14.76 33.03 -33.92
C GLN A 200 -13.76 32.12 -33.17
N GLN A 201 -14.19 30.97 -32.62
CA GLN A 201 -13.29 30.02 -31.93
C GLN A 201 -12.63 29.02 -32.89
N ASN A 202 -13.30 28.62 -33.98
CA ASN A 202 -12.72 27.70 -34.98
C ASN A 202 -11.61 28.30 -35.86
N LYS A 203 -11.40 29.63 -35.84
CA LYS A 203 -10.25 30.27 -36.49
C LYS A 203 -8.98 30.27 -35.63
N LYS A 204 -9.06 30.13 -34.30
CA LYS A 204 -7.88 30.08 -33.41
C LYS A 204 -7.31 28.67 -33.23
N ILE A 205 -8.14 27.63 -33.31
CA ILE A 205 -7.69 26.24 -33.06
C ILE A 205 -6.91 25.65 -34.25
N LYS A 206 -7.03 26.24 -35.46
CA LYS A 206 -6.29 25.77 -36.65
C LYS A 206 -4.81 26.20 -36.72
N THR A 207 -4.32 27.07 -35.83
CA THR A 207 -2.93 27.54 -35.87
C THR A 207 -2.00 26.76 -34.93
N ASP A 208 -2.53 26.06 -33.93
CA ASP A 208 -1.73 25.40 -32.89
C ASP A 208 -1.47 23.89 -33.14
N TYR A 209 -1.81 23.36 -34.32
CA TYR A 209 -1.53 21.96 -34.71
C TYR A 209 -0.87 21.86 -36.09
N ILE A 210 0.20 22.61 -36.30
CA ILE A 210 1.22 22.26 -37.30
C ILE A 210 2.56 22.10 -36.58
N ILE A 211 2.78 20.90 -36.03
CA ILE A 211 4.07 20.20 -35.98
C ILE A 211 3.78 18.74 -36.33
#